data_AF-A0A7W6RYU6-F1
#
_entry.id   AF-A0A7W6RYU6-F1
#
_cell.length_a   1.000
_cell.length_b   1.000
_cell.length_c   1.000
_cell.angle_alpha   90.00
_cell.angle_beta   90.00
_cell.angle_gamma   90.00
#
_symmetry.space_group_name_H-M   'P 1'
#
loop_
_entity.id
_entity.type
_entity.pdbx_description
1 polymer ?
#
loop_
_entity_poly.entity_id
_entity_poly.type
_entity_poly.pdbx_seq_one_letter_code
_entity_poly.pdbx_strand_id
1 'polypeptide(L)'
;MTHDMTEFEAGSGNVYADLGDPDADTMLRKAHIAMAIEDRIQARGLTQRAAAALTGIPQPRLSALRNGRFRGISETRMLDALRALGSDVEVIVHPPRNEEGPGRMTVTFAAE
;
A
#
# COMPACT_ATOMS: atom_id res chain seq x y z
N MET A 1 -19.59 40.20 7.75
CA MET A 1 -19.31 38.79 7.41
C MET A 1 -17.86 38.55 7.77
N THR A 2 -17.60 37.91 8.90
CA THR A 2 -16.24 37.59 9.35
C THR A 2 -15.81 36.36 8.57
N HIS A 3 -14.78 36.48 7.73
CA HIS A 3 -14.17 35.32 7.10
C HIS A 3 -13.50 34.49 8.20
N ASP A 4 -14.04 33.30 8.43
CA ASP A 4 -13.43 32.26 9.25
C ASP A 4 -12.09 31.89 8.59
N MET A 5 -11.00 32.14 9.29
CA MET A 5 -9.65 31.95 8.77
C MET A 5 -9.29 30.47 9.00
N THR A 6 -9.55 29.64 8.00
CA THR A 6 -9.21 28.21 8.08
C THR A 6 -7.68 28.06 8.04
N GLU A 7 -7.11 27.55 9.13
CA GLU A 7 -5.69 27.17 9.19
C GLU A 7 -5.45 25.84 8.49
N PHE A 8 -4.38 25.75 7.70
CA PHE A 8 -3.97 24.54 6.98
C PHE A 8 -2.49 24.27 7.25
N GLU A 9 -2.14 23.00 7.46
CA GLU A 9 -0.75 22.55 7.58
C GLU A 9 -0.34 21.77 6.32
N ALA A 10 0.89 22.00 5.86
CA ALA A 10 1.45 21.25 4.75
C ALA A 10 1.84 19.84 5.23
N GLY A 11 1.23 18.80 4.65
CA GLY A 11 1.52 17.41 5.00
C GLY A 11 2.93 16.96 4.56
N SER A 12 3.49 15.96 5.27
CA SER A 12 4.82 15.42 4.99
C SER A 12 4.91 14.53 3.75
N GLY A 13 3.76 14.22 3.15
CA GLY A 13 3.63 13.17 2.12
C GLY A 13 3.41 11.77 2.72
N ASN A 14 3.47 11.62 4.04
CA ASN A 14 3.02 10.43 4.75
C ASN A 14 1.92 10.81 5.75
N VAL A 15 0.66 10.67 5.32
CA VAL A 15 -0.51 10.97 6.17
C VAL A 15 -0.51 10.17 7.48
N TYR A 16 0.07 8.96 7.49
CA TYR A 16 0.15 8.16 8.71
C TYR A 16 1.14 8.78 9.72
N ALA A 17 2.23 9.38 9.23
CA ALA A 17 3.19 10.08 10.08
C ALA A 17 2.60 11.38 10.61
N ASP A 18 1.90 12.13 9.74
CA ASP A 18 1.21 13.37 10.11
C ASP A 18 0.14 13.11 11.21
N LEU A 19 -0.45 11.91 11.23
CA LEU A 19 -1.41 11.47 12.24
C LEU A 19 -0.78 10.75 13.45
N GLY A 20 0.54 10.64 13.52
CA GLY A 20 1.25 10.01 14.65
C GLY A 20 1.11 8.49 14.74
N ASP A 21 0.83 7.80 13.62
CA ASP A 21 0.80 6.33 13.58
C ASP A 21 2.23 5.78 13.78
N PRO A 22 2.48 4.91 14.76
CA PRO A 22 3.82 4.38 15.04
C PRO A 22 4.38 3.53 13.89
N ASP A 23 3.50 2.98 13.05
CA ASP A 23 3.85 2.15 11.89
C ASP A 23 3.73 2.93 10.58
N ALA A 24 3.83 4.27 10.62
CA ALA A 24 3.50 5.16 9.50
C ALA A 24 4.12 4.74 8.15
N ASP A 25 5.40 4.41 8.11
CA ASP A 25 6.08 4.00 6.88
C ASP A 25 5.55 2.67 6.33
N THR A 26 5.30 1.72 7.22
CA THR A 26 4.70 0.42 6.86
C THR A 26 3.28 0.61 6.36
N MET A 27 2.50 1.48 7.00
CA MET A 27 1.14 1.79 6.57
C MET A 27 1.10 2.47 5.21
N LEU A 28 2.01 3.41 4.94
CA LEU A 28 2.13 4.05 3.63
C LEU A 28 2.49 3.03 2.54
N ARG A 29 3.48 2.16 2.80
CA ARG A 29 3.83 1.08 1.85
C ARG A 29 2.66 0.15 1.58
N LYS A 30 1.95 -0.31 2.62
CA LYS A 30 0.77 -1.17 2.45
C LYS A 30 -0.34 -0.46 1.67
N ALA A 31 -0.55 0.84 1.89
CA ALA A 31 -1.52 1.63 1.14
C ALA A 31 -1.18 1.65 -0.36
N HIS A 32 0.08 1.91 -0.70
CA HIS A 32 0.56 1.86 -2.08
C HIS A 32 0.36 0.48 -2.73
N ILE A 33 0.73 -0.61 -2.04
CA ILE A 33 0.53 -1.97 -2.55
C ILE A 33 -0.97 -2.29 -2.68
N ALA A 34 -1.81 -1.86 -1.73
CA ALA A 34 -3.26 -2.07 -1.79
C ALA A 34 -3.88 -1.40 -3.02
N MET A 35 -3.50 -0.16 -3.31
CA MET A 35 -3.94 0.54 -4.53
C MET A 35 -3.54 -0.21 -5.79
N ALA A 36 -2.28 -0.64 -5.89
CA ALA A 36 -1.82 -1.42 -7.04
C ALA A 36 -2.58 -2.75 -7.21
N ILE A 37 -2.94 -3.43 -6.11
CA ILE A 37 -3.79 -4.64 -6.17
C ILE A 37 -5.18 -4.29 -6.73
N GLU A 38 -5.80 -3.21 -6.24
CA GLU A 38 -7.11 -2.77 -6.71
C GLU A 38 -7.08 -2.37 -8.19
N ASP A 39 -6.08 -1.60 -8.62
CA ASP A 39 -5.91 -1.18 -10.01
C ASP A 39 -5.79 -2.38 -10.95
N ARG A 40 -5.01 -3.40 -10.55
CA ARG A 40 -4.84 -4.64 -11.34
C ARG A 40 -6.11 -5.48 -11.38
N ILE A 41 -6.88 -5.54 -10.29
CA ILE A 41 -8.20 -6.20 -10.26
C ILE A 41 -9.16 -5.49 -11.22
N GLN A 42 -9.20 -4.16 -11.18
CA GLN A 42 -10.07 -3.34 -12.02
C GLN A 42 -9.68 -3.42 -13.50
N ALA A 43 -8.41 -3.28 -13.84
CA ALA A 43 -7.89 -3.37 -15.21
C ALA A 43 -8.21 -4.72 -15.87
N ARG A 44 -8.29 -5.79 -15.09
CA ARG A 44 -8.64 -7.14 -15.56
C ARG A 44 -10.15 -7.43 -15.52
N GLY A 45 -10.99 -6.48 -15.09
CA GLY A 45 -12.44 -6.68 -14.95
C GLY A 45 -12.82 -7.78 -13.97
N LEU A 46 -11.98 -8.06 -12.97
CA LEU A 46 -12.22 -9.18 -12.05
C LEU A 46 -13.26 -8.79 -10.98
N THR A 47 -14.24 -9.67 -10.77
CA THR A 47 -15.08 -9.59 -9.57
C THR A 47 -14.25 -9.86 -8.32
N GLN A 48 -14.66 -9.35 -7.16
CA GLN A 48 -13.99 -9.65 -5.89
C GLN A 48 -13.86 -11.15 -5.60
N ARG A 49 -14.85 -11.95 -6.02
CA ARG A 49 -14.82 -13.41 -5.85
C ARG A 49 -13.78 -14.07 -6.77
N ALA A 50 -13.66 -13.62 -8.01
CA ALA A 50 -12.64 -14.10 -8.94
C ALA A 50 -11.24 -13.69 -8.46
N ALA A 51 -11.07 -12.45 -8.01
CA ALA A 51 -9.83 -11.98 -7.40
C ALA A 51 -9.48 -12.77 -6.13
N ALA A 52 -10.46 -13.13 -5.30
CA ALA A 52 -10.23 -13.95 -4.11
C ALA A 52 -9.71 -15.34 -4.48
N ALA A 53 -10.29 -15.97 -5.50
CA ALA A 53 -9.83 -17.27 -5.99
C ALA A 53 -8.41 -17.21 -6.57
N LEU A 54 -8.09 -16.13 -7.29
CA LEU A 54 -6.78 -15.94 -7.91
C LEU A 54 -5.67 -15.61 -6.90
N THR A 55 -5.93 -14.68 -5.99
CA THR A 55 -4.93 -14.17 -5.02
C THR A 55 -4.82 -15.04 -3.76
N GLY A 56 -5.81 -15.91 -3.51
CA GLY A 56 -5.96 -16.64 -2.26
C GLY A 56 -6.29 -15.76 -1.05
N ILE A 57 -6.55 -14.46 -1.24
CA ILE A 57 -7.05 -13.59 -0.17
C ILE A 57 -8.57 -13.77 -0.08
N PRO A 58 -9.12 -14.09 1.10
CA PRO A 58 -10.57 -14.25 1.26
C PRO A 58 -11.33 -13.01 0.77
N GLN A 59 -12.46 -13.20 0.08
CA GLN A 59 -13.27 -12.11 -0.47
C GLN A 59 -13.60 -11.00 0.57
N PRO A 60 -13.97 -11.30 1.84
CA PRO A 60 -14.18 -10.26 2.85
C PRO A 60 -12.92 -9.42 3.12
N ARG A 61 -11.74 -10.03 3.06
CA ARG A 61 -10.46 -9.34 3.23
C ARG A 61 -10.10 -8.50 2.00
N LEU A 62 -10.40 -8.95 0.77
CA LEU A 62 -10.25 -8.12 -0.42
C LEU A 62 -11.19 -6.91 -0.40
N SER A 63 -12.43 -7.10 0.04
CA SER A 63 -13.38 -5.99 0.24
C SER A 63 -12.86 -5.02 1.31
N ALA A 64 -12.31 -5.52 2.41
CA ALA A 64 -11.68 -4.68 3.43
C ALA A 64 -10.44 -3.91 2.88
N LEU A 65 -9.56 -4.57 2.13
CA LEU A 65 -8.38 -3.97 1.50
C LEU A 65 -8.77 -2.79 0.61
N ARG A 66 -9.76 -2.96 -0.26
CA ARG A 66 -10.34 -1.89 -1.10
C ARG A 66 -10.89 -0.72 -0.30
N ASN A 67 -11.40 -0.97 0.91
CA ASN A 67 -11.89 0.08 1.82
C ASN A 67 -10.80 0.64 2.74
N GLY A 68 -9.52 0.47 2.39
CA GLY A 68 -8.38 0.96 3.20
C GLY A 68 -8.11 0.17 4.48
N ARG A 69 -8.78 -0.98 4.68
CA ARG A 69 -8.64 -1.83 5.87
C ARG A 69 -7.72 -3.01 5.61
N PHE A 70 -6.42 -2.74 5.49
CA PHE A 70 -5.38 -3.73 5.18
C PHE A 70 -4.37 -3.97 6.32
N ARG A 71 -4.57 -3.37 7.51
CA ARG A 71 -3.66 -3.53 8.67
C ARG A 71 -3.36 -5.00 9.00
N GLY A 72 -4.38 -5.86 8.95
CA GLY A 72 -4.28 -7.30 9.24
C GLY A 72 -3.76 -8.18 8.09
N ILE A 73 -3.30 -7.59 6.99
CA ILE A 73 -2.68 -8.31 5.85
C ILE A 73 -1.18 -8.00 5.87
N SER A 74 -0.35 -9.03 5.73
CA SER A 74 1.11 -8.86 5.66
C SER A 74 1.53 -8.30 4.31
N GLU A 75 2.61 -7.50 4.27
CA GLU A 75 3.17 -6.98 3.02
C GLU A 75 3.51 -8.12 2.05
N THR A 76 4.11 -9.22 2.53
CA THR A 76 4.39 -10.42 1.73
C THR A 76 3.14 -10.96 1.04
N ARG A 77 2.01 -11.07 1.75
CA ARG A 77 0.77 -11.59 1.13
C ARG A 77 0.19 -10.61 0.12
N MET A 78 0.40 -9.31 0.29
CA MET A 78 0.00 -8.30 -0.68
C MET A 78 0.88 -8.37 -1.94
N LEU A 79 2.19 -8.56 -1.79
CA LEU A 79 3.10 -8.79 -2.91
C LEU A 79 2.77 -10.11 -3.65
N ASP A 80 2.43 -11.17 -2.93
CA ASP A 80 1.95 -12.44 -3.52
C ASP A 80 0.69 -12.23 -4.35
N ALA A 81 -0.23 -11.38 -3.89
CA ALA A 81 -1.44 -11.04 -4.63
C ALA A 81 -1.12 -10.28 -5.92
N LEU A 82 -0.16 -9.34 -5.91
CA LEU A 82 0.32 -8.68 -7.13
C LEU A 82 0.90 -9.68 -8.13
N ARG A 83 1.70 -10.65 -7.66
CA ARG A 83 2.23 -11.74 -8.49
C ARG A 83 1.13 -12.59 -9.10
N ALA A 84 0.14 -12.99 -8.30
CA ALA A 84 -1.02 -13.74 -8.79
C ALA A 84 -1.87 -12.93 -9.78
N LEU A 85 -1.87 -11.60 -9.67
CA LEU A 85 -2.53 -10.69 -10.60
C LEU A 85 -1.72 -10.43 -11.89
N GLY A 86 -0.52 -10.98 -12.00
CA GLY A 86 0.32 -10.92 -13.20
C GLY A 86 1.41 -9.84 -13.17
N SER A 87 1.71 -9.26 -12.00
CA SER A 87 2.82 -8.32 -11.85
C SER A 87 4.10 -9.06 -11.47
N ASP A 88 5.22 -8.68 -12.09
CA ASP A 88 6.53 -9.06 -11.59
C ASP A 88 6.90 -8.21 -10.38
N VAL A 89 7.48 -8.83 -9.36
CA VAL A 89 7.89 -8.15 -8.12
C VAL A 89 9.38 -8.39 -7.92
N GLU A 90 10.14 -7.30 -7.96
CA GLU A 90 11.56 -7.28 -7.65
C GLU A 90 11.80 -6.67 -6.26
N VAL A 91 12.70 -7.27 -5.49
CA VAL A 91 13.16 -6.72 -4.20
C VAL A 91 14.63 -6.36 -4.35
N ILE A 92 14.91 -5.06 -4.37
CA ILE A 92 16.26 -4.52 -4.50
C ILE A 92 16.81 -4.21 -3.11
N VAL A 93 17.92 -4.84 -2.76
CA VAL A 93 18.64 -4.59 -1.49
C VAL A 93 19.91 -3.81 -1.80
N HIS A 94 20.00 -2.59 -1.27
CA HIS A 94 21.17 -1.74 -1.41
C HIS A 94 22.16 -1.97 -0.25
N PRO A 95 23.48 -1.74 -0.46
CA PRO A 95 24.43 -1.72 0.64
C PRO A 95 24.06 -0.63 1.68
N PRO A 96 24.53 -0.77 2.93
CA PRO A 96 24.27 0.23 3.96
C PRO A 96 24.70 1.61 3.50
N ARG A 97 23.81 2.60 3.61
CA ARG A 97 24.13 3.99 3.27
C ARG A 97 24.84 4.71 4.42
N ASN A 98 24.48 4.35 5.66
CA ASN A 98 25.07 4.83 6.91
C ASN A 98 25.30 3.61 7.82
N GLU A 99 26.29 3.67 8.72
CA GLU A 99 26.54 2.61 9.72
C GLU A 99 25.61 2.69 10.94
N GLU A 100 24.86 3.79 11.07
CA GLU A 100 23.96 4.05 12.19
C GLU A 100 22.50 3.97 11.75
N GLY A 101 21.80 2.93 12.23
CA GLY A 101 20.34 2.79 12.14
C GLY A 101 19.83 1.82 11.06
N PRO A 102 18.53 1.47 11.11
CA PRO A 102 17.90 0.59 10.14
C PRO A 102 17.80 1.26 8.76
N GLY A 103 17.95 0.47 7.70
CA GLY A 103 17.76 0.93 6.33
C GLY A 103 16.31 1.33 6.02
N ARG A 104 16.11 2.08 4.93
CA ARG A 104 14.78 2.46 4.44
C ARG A 104 14.20 1.35 3.58
N MET A 105 12.92 1.02 3.80
CA MET A 105 12.14 0.18 2.91
C MET A 105 11.21 1.05 2.07
N THR A 106 11.25 0.88 0.75
CA THR A 106 10.41 1.60 -0.22
C THR A 106 9.81 0.63 -1.22
N VAL A 107 8.66 1.00 -1.77
CA VAL A 107 8.04 0.33 -2.92
C VAL A 107 7.97 1.33 -4.06
N THR A 108 8.49 0.94 -5.21
CA THR A 108 8.47 1.75 -6.43
C THR A 108 7.75 0.96 -7.50
N PHE A 109 6.85 1.60 -8.23
CA PHE A 109 6.17 1.00 -9.38
C PHE A 109 6.88 1.49 -10.64
N ALA A 110 7.19 0.56 -11.54
CA ALA A 110 7.70 0.91 -12.86
C ALA A 110 6.62 1.70 -13.63
N ALA A 111 7.04 2.67 -14.44
CA ALA A 111 6.15 3.31 -15.39
C ALA A 111 5.73 2.29 -16.46
N GLU A 112 4.45 2.33 -16.85
CA GLU A 112 3.89 1.53 -17.95
C GLU A 112 4.27 2.09 -19.33
#